data_AF-A0AAF0D281-F1
#
_entry.id   AF-A0AAF0D281-F1
#
_cell.length_a   1.000
_cell.length_b   1.000
_cell.length_c   1.000
_cell.angle_alpha   90.00
_cell.angle_beta   90.00
_cell.angle_gamma   90.00
#
_symmetry.space_group_name_H-M   'P 1'
#
loop_
_entity.id
_entity.type
_entity.pdbx_description
1 polymer ?
#
loop_
_entity_poly.entity_id
_entity_poly.type
_entity_poly.pdbx_seq_one_letter_code
_entity_poly.pdbx_strand_id
1 'polypeptide(L)'
;MLKYTAKDLENALTELNKTGKFKASVITAENGFLIASAMETNADEDYIAAAGPSVHSLVQQTLNTIKLGKTKDIVIRAENGYLVIKTLTTKNSGDYILAIITKTGASWMDEEVLNAINKIKEILETLGCA
;
A
#
# COMPACT_ATOMS: atom_id res chain seq x y z
N MET A 1 -4.16 5.92 25.39
CA MET A 1 -2.75 5.69 25.03
C MET A 1 -2.76 5.09 23.64
N LEU A 2 -2.14 5.73 22.64
CA LEU A 2 -2.10 5.18 21.28
C LEU A 2 -1.31 3.87 21.31
N LYS A 3 -1.88 2.80 20.75
CA LYS A 3 -1.27 1.46 20.73
C LYS A 3 -0.06 1.39 19.78
N TYR A 4 -0.02 2.27 18.77
CA TYR A 4 1.02 2.34 17.76
C TYR A 4 1.33 3.81 17.39
N THR A 5 2.48 4.01 16.77
CA THR A 5 3.04 5.28 16.30
C THR A 5 3.29 5.26 14.80
N ALA A 6 3.55 6.41 14.18
CA ALA A 6 3.98 6.48 12.77
C ALA A 6 5.25 5.63 12.51
N LYS A 7 6.14 5.53 13.50
CA LYS A 7 7.35 4.70 13.39
C LYS A 7 7.05 3.21 13.31
N ASP A 8 5.98 2.76 13.96
CA ASP A 8 5.56 1.35 13.89
C ASP A 8 5.07 0.99 12.48
N LEU A 9 4.46 1.95 11.77
CA LEU A 9 4.02 1.77 10.39
C LEU A 9 5.22 1.65 9.43
N GLU A 10 6.23 2.52 9.56
CA GLU A 10 7.48 2.41 8.79
C GLU A 10 8.21 1.07 9.04
N ASN A 11 8.25 0.63 10.31
CA ASN A 11 8.85 -0.65 10.68
C ASN A 11 8.08 -1.82 10.05
N ALA A 12 6.75 -1.77 10.05
CA ALA A 12 5.91 -2.79 9.42
C ALA A 12 6.08 -2.82 7.88
N LEU A 13 6.24 -1.65 7.24
CA LEU A 13 6.56 -1.57 5.80
C LEU A 13 7.96 -2.12 5.49
N THR A 14 8.93 -1.87 6.37
CA THR A 14 10.28 -2.44 6.25
C THR A 14 10.25 -3.96 6.38
N GLU A 15 9.47 -4.49 7.33
CA GLU A 15 9.23 -5.92 7.50
C GLU A 15 8.55 -6.53 6.27
N LEU A 16 7.49 -5.88 5.76
CA LEU A 16 6.80 -6.27 4.53
C LEU A 16 7.76 -6.38 3.35
N ASN A 17 8.63 -5.38 3.15
CA ASN A 17 9.61 -5.40 2.07
C ASN A 17 10.58 -6.56 2.19
N LYS A 18 11.04 -6.88 3.41
CA LYS A 18 11.94 -8.01 3.65
C LYS A 18 11.25 -9.35 3.37
N THR A 19 10.04 -9.54 3.90
CA THR A 19 9.25 -10.77 3.72
C THR A 19 8.94 -11.01 2.25
N GLY A 20 8.44 -9.99 1.55
CA GLY A 20 8.08 -10.09 0.13
C GLY A 20 9.24 -9.94 -0.85
N LYS A 21 10.45 -9.63 -0.36
CA LYS A 21 11.62 -9.24 -1.18
C LYS A 21 11.29 -8.09 -2.15
N PHE A 22 10.52 -7.13 -1.66
CA PHE A 22 10.08 -5.95 -2.40
C PHE A 22 11.16 -4.87 -2.40
N LYS A 23 11.17 -4.03 -3.44
CA LYS A 23 12.09 -2.88 -3.55
C LYS A 23 11.65 -1.72 -2.66
N ALA A 24 10.33 -1.51 -2.58
CA ALA A 24 9.73 -0.42 -1.83
C ALA A 24 8.27 -0.72 -1.52
N SER A 25 7.78 -0.10 -0.45
CA SER A 25 6.35 0.01 -0.14
C SER A 25 6.03 1.39 0.41
N VAL A 26 4.86 1.89 0.06
CA VAL A 26 4.38 3.24 0.39
C VAL A 26 2.92 3.15 0.78
N ILE A 27 2.54 3.84 1.86
CA ILE A 27 1.15 4.03 2.26
C ILE A 27 0.78 5.48 2.13
N THR A 28 -0.33 5.74 1.47
CA THR A 28 -0.93 7.06 1.37
C THR A 28 -2.39 7.03 1.84
N ALA A 29 -2.91 8.19 2.18
CA ALA A 29 -4.36 8.40 2.18
C ALA A 29 -4.90 8.35 0.74
N GLU A 30 -6.20 8.13 0.59
CA GLU A 30 -6.87 8.11 -0.73
C GLU A 30 -6.69 9.41 -1.52
N ASN A 31 -6.50 10.54 -0.83
CA ASN A 31 -6.26 11.86 -1.43
C ASN A 31 -4.82 12.09 -1.91
N GLY A 32 -3.92 11.10 -1.78
CA GLY A 32 -2.53 11.20 -2.21
C GLY A 32 -1.55 11.68 -1.14
N PHE A 33 -1.99 11.98 0.07
CA PHE A 33 -1.07 12.37 1.14
C PHE A 33 -0.27 11.16 1.64
N LEU A 34 1.05 11.27 1.60
CA LEU A 34 1.98 10.25 2.09
C LEU A 34 1.87 10.10 3.62
N ILE A 35 1.70 8.86 4.09
CA ILE A 35 1.62 8.54 5.53
C ILE A 35 2.92 7.91 6.01
N ALA A 36 3.43 6.93 5.26
CA ALA A 36 4.67 6.24 5.57
C ALA A 36 5.23 5.55 4.33
N SER A 37 6.53 5.31 4.34
CA SER A 37 7.23 4.57 3.29
C SER A 37 8.34 3.70 3.88
N ALA A 38 8.76 2.70 3.11
CA ALA A 38 10.01 1.99 3.33
C ALA A 38 10.62 1.66 1.97
N MET A 39 11.87 2.05 1.75
CA MET A 39 12.53 1.95 0.43
C MET A 39 13.97 1.45 0.59
N GLU A 40 14.43 0.54 -0.28
CA GLU A 40 15.82 0.06 -0.27
C GLU A 40 16.81 1.08 -0.85
N THR A 41 16.44 1.93 -1.82
CA THR A 41 17.30 2.97 -2.42
C THR A 41 16.50 4.02 -3.23
N ASN A 42 17.01 5.26 -3.30
CA ASN A 42 16.88 6.38 -4.27
C ASN A 42 15.72 6.50 -5.31
N ALA A 43 14.66 5.72 -5.23
CA ALA A 43 13.48 5.90 -6.06
C ALA A 43 12.66 7.09 -5.50
N ASP A 44 12.07 7.89 -6.40
CA ASP A 44 11.22 9.03 -6.06
C ASP A 44 10.01 8.55 -5.24
N GLU A 45 10.16 8.55 -3.92
CA GLU A 45 9.12 8.32 -2.93
C GLU A 45 7.88 9.15 -3.25
N ASP A 46 8.11 10.43 -3.56
CA ASP A 46 7.09 11.40 -3.95
C ASP A 46 6.36 10.98 -5.22
N TYR A 47 7.07 10.43 -6.21
CA TYR A 47 6.45 9.94 -7.44
C TYR A 47 5.55 8.74 -7.17
N ILE A 48 6.00 7.78 -6.36
CA ILE A 48 5.21 6.58 -6.05
C ILE A 48 3.99 6.94 -5.19
N ALA A 49 4.19 7.83 -4.20
CA ALA A 49 3.14 8.35 -3.34
C ALA A 49 2.07 9.12 -4.13
N ALA A 50 2.45 9.82 -5.21
CA ALA A 50 1.49 10.50 -6.09
C ALA A 50 0.86 9.55 -7.12
N ALA A 51 1.65 8.67 -7.73
CA ALA A 51 1.23 7.83 -8.84
C ALA A 51 0.26 6.72 -8.40
N GLY A 52 0.51 6.08 -7.25
CA GLY A 52 -0.35 5.00 -6.74
C GLY A 52 -1.82 5.42 -6.57
N PRO A 53 -2.11 6.48 -5.81
CA PRO A 53 -3.47 7.00 -5.62
C PRO A 53 -4.11 7.51 -6.90
N SER A 54 -3.33 8.12 -7.80
CA SER A 54 -3.81 8.57 -9.11
C SER A 54 -4.29 7.40 -9.97
N VAL A 55 -3.48 6.34 -10.06
CA VAL A 55 -3.85 5.09 -10.75
C VAL A 55 -5.06 4.45 -10.10
N HIS A 56 -5.09 4.37 -8.77
CA HIS A 56 -6.23 3.83 -8.03
C HIS A 56 -7.52 4.59 -8.32
N SER A 57 -7.48 5.92 -8.30
CA SER A 57 -8.63 6.78 -8.58
C SER A 57 -9.18 6.54 -9.99
N LEU A 58 -8.30 6.46 -11.00
CA LEU A 58 -8.69 6.16 -12.38
C LEU A 58 -9.37 4.79 -12.51
N VAL A 59 -8.79 3.76 -11.88
CA VAL A 59 -9.38 2.42 -11.89
C VAL A 59 -10.72 2.41 -11.16
N GLN A 60 -10.83 3.04 -9.99
CA GLN A 60 -12.07 3.12 -9.24
C GLN A 60 -13.19 3.84 -10.01
N GLN A 61 -12.87 4.94 -10.70
CA GLN A 61 -13.82 5.63 -11.58
C GLN A 61 -14.28 4.73 -12.72
N THR A 62 -13.36 3.97 -13.32
CA THR A 62 -13.67 3.01 -14.38
C THR A 62 -14.62 1.94 -13.86
N LEU A 63 -14.30 1.29 -12.73
CA LEU A 63 -15.13 0.25 -12.11
C LEU A 63 -16.51 0.75 -11.71
N ASN A 64 -16.62 1.99 -11.21
CA ASN A 64 -17.90 2.63 -10.93
C ASN A 64 -18.74 2.80 -12.20
N THR A 65 -18.11 3.26 -13.29
CA THR A 65 -18.77 3.49 -14.58
C THR A 65 -19.37 2.19 -15.14
N ILE A 66 -18.64 1.07 -15.01
CA ILE A 66 -19.10 -0.25 -15.47
C ILE A 66 -19.82 -1.07 -14.39
N LYS A 67 -20.12 -0.48 -13.22
CA LYS A 67 -20.87 -1.07 -12.10
C LYS A 67 -20.25 -2.36 -11.53
N LEU A 68 -18.92 -2.46 -11.50
CA LEU A 68 -18.21 -3.59 -10.90
C LEU A 68 -17.86 -3.39 -9.41
N GLY A 69 -18.15 -2.21 -8.85
CA GLY A 69 -17.97 -1.92 -7.43
C GLY A 69 -16.59 -1.38 -7.08
N LYS A 70 -16.07 -1.78 -5.91
CA LYS A 70 -14.82 -1.24 -5.35
C LYS A 70 -13.58 -2.00 -5.83
N THR A 71 -12.51 -1.26 -6.08
CA THR A 71 -11.16 -1.79 -6.31
C THR A 71 -10.69 -2.52 -5.07
N LYS A 72 -10.16 -3.74 -5.24
CA LYS A 72 -9.51 -4.50 -4.16
C LYS A 72 -8.00 -4.42 -4.28
N ASP A 73 -7.50 -4.73 -5.46
CA ASP A 73 -6.10 -4.66 -5.83
C ASP A 73 -5.95 -4.31 -7.31
N ILE A 74 -4.83 -3.68 -7.64
CA ILE A 74 -4.37 -3.37 -9.00
C ILE A 74 -2.97 -3.94 -9.13
N VAL A 75 -2.72 -4.66 -10.22
CA VAL A 75 -1.40 -5.22 -10.52
C VAL A 75 -0.99 -4.76 -11.91
N ILE A 76 0.04 -3.94 -11.96
CA ILE A 76 0.67 -3.52 -13.22
C ILE A 76 1.93 -4.35 -13.41
N ARG A 77 1.97 -5.09 -14.53
CA ARG A 77 3.12 -5.92 -14.92
C ARG A 77 4.03 -5.13 -15.84
N ALA A 78 5.31 -5.07 -15.50
CA ALA A 78 6.34 -4.41 -16.27
C ALA A 78 7.52 -5.37 -16.47
N GLU A 79 8.42 -5.02 -17.40
CA GLU A 79 9.60 -5.83 -17.73
C GLU A 79 10.47 -6.14 -16.49
N ASN A 80 10.56 -5.18 -15.57
CA ASN A 80 11.47 -5.21 -14.42
C ASN A 80 10.78 -5.43 -13.06
N GLY A 81 9.55 -5.97 -13.08
CA GLY A 81 8.78 -6.32 -11.88
C GLY A 81 7.32 -5.90 -11.95
N TYR A 82 6.71 -5.71 -10.78
CA TYR A 82 5.30 -5.37 -10.64
C TYR A 82 5.12 -4.11 -9.79
N LEU A 83 4.13 -3.29 -10.12
CA LEU A 83 3.52 -2.35 -9.18
C LEU A 83 2.22 -2.97 -8.70
N VAL A 84 2.13 -3.21 -7.39
CA VAL A 84 0.94 -3.74 -6.74
C VAL A 84 0.35 -2.62 -5.90
N ILE A 85 -0.92 -2.29 -6.13
CA ILE A 85 -1.66 -1.27 -5.37
C ILE A 85 -2.80 -1.99 -4.67
N LYS A 86 -2.92 -1.83 -3.35
CA LYS A 86 -3.96 -2.42 -2.53
C LYS A 86 -4.72 -1.35 -1.78
N THR A 87 -6.04 -1.49 -1.75
CA THR A 87 -6.91 -0.64 -0.93
C THR A 87 -7.04 -1.26 0.45
N LEU A 88 -6.58 -0.54 1.47
CA LEU A 88 -6.67 -0.93 2.87
C LEU A 88 -7.82 -0.15 3.53
N THR A 89 -9.02 -0.71 3.46
CA THR A 89 -10.19 -0.14 4.16
C THR A 89 -10.08 -0.41 5.65
N THR A 90 -10.04 0.65 6.45
CA THR A 90 -10.06 0.59 7.91
C THR A 90 -11.47 0.89 8.43
N LYS A 91 -11.81 0.40 9.63
CA LYS A 91 -13.14 0.62 10.21
C LYS A 91 -13.42 2.09 10.56
N ASN A 92 -12.40 2.84 10.98
CA ASN A 92 -12.56 4.14 11.62
C ASN A 92 -11.79 5.29 10.93
N SER A 93 -10.89 4.98 10.00
CA SER A 93 -9.89 5.96 9.50
C SER A 93 -9.94 6.15 7.97
N GLY A 94 -10.93 5.56 7.30
CA GLY A 94 -11.10 5.61 5.85
C GLY A 94 -10.26 4.58 5.09
N ASP A 95 -10.18 4.79 3.78
CA ASP A 95 -9.43 3.94 2.85
C ASP A 95 -8.00 4.49 2.69
N TYR A 96 -7.02 3.60 2.81
CA TYR A 96 -5.61 3.87 2.54
C TYR A 96 -5.16 3.11 1.31
N ILE A 97 -4.14 3.62 0.63
CA ILE A 97 -3.55 2.99 -0.55
C ILE A 97 -2.15 2.50 -0.19
N LEU A 98 -1.94 1.19 -0.28
CA LEU A 98 -0.63 0.56 -0.17
C LEU A 98 -0.11 0.28 -1.58
N ALA A 99 0.95 0.98 -1.98
CA ALA A 99 1.69 0.72 -3.21
C ALA A 99 2.98 -0.06 -2.91
N ILE A 100 3.24 -1.12 -3.66
CA ILE A 100 4.40 -2.00 -3.49
C ILE A 100 5.09 -2.16 -4.84
N ILE A 101 6.41 -1.93 -4.87
CA ILE A 101 7.24 -2.20 -6.04
C ILE A 101 8.00 -3.49 -5.80
N THR A 102 7.82 -4.45 -6.69
CA THR A 102 8.45 -5.76 -6.57
C THR A 102 9.56 -5.94 -7.61
N LYS A 103 10.40 -6.97 -7.41
CA LYS A 103 11.25 -7.55 -8.47
C LYS A 103 10.45 -8.59 -9.27
N THR A 104 10.93 -8.95 -10.45
CA THR A 104 10.38 -10.07 -11.23
C THR A 104 10.46 -11.35 -10.42
N GLY A 105 9.39 -12.15 -10.41
CA GLY A 105 9.31 -13.40 -9.65
C GLY A 105 9.05 -13.25 -8.14
N ALA A 106 8.92 -12.04 -7.62
CA ALA A 106 8.47 -11.83 -6.24
C ALA A 106 6.99 -12.22 -6.09
N SER A 107 6.67 -12.96 -5.02
CA SER A 107 5.31 -13.32 -4.69
C SER A 107 4.73 -12.30 -3.70
N TRP A 108 3.65 -11.64 -4.11
CA TRP A 108 2.91 -10.67 -3.29
C TRP A 108 1.62 -11.25 -2.72
N MET A 109 1.37 -12.54 -2.98
CA MET A 109 0.18 -13.28 -2.52
C MET A 109 0.52 -14.34 -1.47
N ASP A 110 1.78 -14.45 -1.05
CA ASP A 110 2.19 -15.40 -0.01
C ASP A 110 1.51 -15.06 1.32
N GLU A 111 1.20 -16.09 2.09
CA GLU A 111 0.48 -15.95 3.37
C GLU A 111 1.19 -14.99 4.33
N GLU A 112 2.52 -15.05 4.40
CA GLU A 112 3.33 -14.17 5.24
C GLU A 112 3.22 -12.70 4.83
N VAL A 113 3.15 -12.42 3.52
CA VAL A 113 2.94 -11.08 2.98
C VAL A 113 1.54 -10.57 3.32
N LEU A 114 0.52 -11.43 3.19
CA LEU A 114 -0.85 -11.08 3.54
C LEU A 114 -1.00 -10.80 5.05
N ASN A 115 -0.33 -11.59 5.89
CA ASN A 115 -0.29 -11.37 7.34
C ASN A 115 0.39 -10.05 7.69
N ALA A 116 1.50 -9.71 7.02
CA ALA A 116 2.15 -8.41 7.19
C ALA A 116 1.24 -7.24 6.77
N ILE A 117 0.50 -7.37 5.66
CA ILE A 117 -0.49 -6.37 5.22
C ILE A 117 -1.63 -6.22 6.24
N ASN A 118 -2.10 -7.32 6.84
CA ASN A 118 -3.14 -7.26 7.88
C ASN A 118 -2.64 -6.53 9.13
N LYS A 119 -1.39 -6.78 9.56
CA LYS A 119 -0.75 -6.05 10.68
C LYS A 119 -0.66 -4.55 10.40
N ILE A 120 -0.31 -4.16 9.17
CA ILE A 120 -0.31 -2.76 8.73
C ILE A 120 -1.71 -2.15 8.86
N LYS A 121 -2.75 -2.87 8.41
CA LYS A 121 -4.13 -2.41 8.52
C LYS A 121 -4.56 -2.21 9.98
N GLU A 122 -4.17 -3.09 10.89
CA GLU A 122 -4.43 -2.92 12.33
C GLU A 122 -3.73 -1.68 12.91
N ILE A 123 -2.50 -1.39 12.50
CA ILE A 123 -1.80 -0.17 12.91
C ILE A 123 -2.58 1.07 12.43
N LEU A 124 -2.97 1.10 11.16
CA LEU A 124 -3.74 2.22 10.57
C LEU A 124 -5.09 2.45 11.27
N GLU A 125 -5.79 1.38 11.68
CA GLU A 125 -7.03 1.48 12.46
C GLU A 125 -6.84 2.18 13.81
N THR A 126 -5.65 2.09 14.41
CA THR A 126 -5.36 2.75 15.70
C THR A 126 -4.87 4.19 15.54
N LEU A 127 -4.22 4.52 14.42
CA LEU A 127 -3.67 5.85 14.18
C LEU A 127 -4.75 6.88 13.82
N GLY A 128 -5.83 6.48 13.14
CA GLY A 128 -6.94 7.38 12.80
C GLY A 128 -7.99 7.58 13.90
N CYS A 129 -7.75 7.09 15.11
CA CYS A 129 -8.60 7.38 16.29
C CYS A 129 -8.19 8.67 17.03
N ALA A 130 -7.38 9.55 16.43
CA ALA A 130 -6.92 10.80 17.01
C ALA A 130 -7.67 12.02 16.44
#